data_AF-A0A174D0L3-F1
#
_entry.id   AF-A0A174D0L3-F1
#
_cell.length_a   1.000
_cell.length_b   1.000
_cell.length_c   1.000
_cell.angle_alpha   90.00
_cell.angle_beta   90.00
_cell.angle_gamma   90.00
#
_symmetry.space_group_name_H-M   'P 1'
#
loop_
_entity.id
_entity.type
_entity.pdbx_description
1 polymer ?
#
loop_
_entity_poly.entity_id
_entity_poly.type
_entity_poly.pdbx_seq_one_letter_code
_entity_poly.pdbx_strand_id
1 'polypeptide(L)'
;MGEKFTSRVGTLIRNFRIAADMTQKELAEKCGLNESTIRNYELGNRYPDEATLLNIANHLGVSFFALSDPDVANIFSALHVLFNIEWAYGLRPTIKDSEVVLKFENRLSCTGPRPQEDLDSFKKMVEYWARLRDKLDDGEITESDYYKKEIRFPANPIDSDTSYSVSLDLADDDQMMVQEMIENEEVAKALKDLFPDFSYVKRKRKPKKE
;
A
#
# COMPACT_ATOMS: atom_id res chain seq x y z
N MET A 1 -3.96 -22.41 -16.91
CA MET A 1 -3.47 -21.20 -17.61
C MET A 1 -2.96 -20.29 -16.50
N GLY A 2 -1.64 -20.17 -16.34
CA GLY A 2 -1.07 -19.44 -15.19
C GLY A 2 -1.50 -17.97 -15.23
N GLU A 3 -1.90 -17.43 -14.08
CA GLU A 3 -2.13 -16.00 -13.93
C GLU A 3 -0.87 -15.27 -14.41
N LYS A 4 -1.01 -14.47 -15.48
CA LYS A 4 0.03 -13.52 -15.85
C LYS A 4 0.09 -12.53 -14.70
N PHE A 5 1.16 -12.57 -13.92
CA PHE A 5 1.52 -11.49 -13.00
C PHE A 5 1.75 -10.22 -13.81
N THR A 6 0.66 -9.51 -14.14
CA THR A 6 0.74 -8.18 -14.72
C THR A 6 1.27 -7.27 -13.63
N SER A 7 2.40 -6.61 -13.88
CA SER A 7 2.94 -5.59 -12.99
C SER A 7 1.88 -4.50 -12.77
N ARG A 8 1.57 -4.18 -11.51
CA ARG A 8 0.67 -3.07 -11.14
C ARG A 8 1.04 -1.79 -11.87
N VAL A 9 2.33 -1.46 -11.91
CA VAL A 9 2.88 -0.29 -12.62
C VAL A 9 2.56 -0.34 -14.11
N GLY A 10 2.78 -1.49 -14.76
CA GLY A 10 2.45 -1.68 -16.18
C GLY A 10 0.97 -1.45 -16.49
N THR A 11 0.09 -1.99 -15.65
CA THR A 11 -1.37 -1.79 -15.75
C THR A 11 -1.74 -0.31 -15.57
N LEU A 12 -1.13 0.38 -14.60
CA LEU A 12 -1.37 1.81 -14.38
C LEU A 12 -0.92 2.67 -15.57
N ILE A 13 0.29 2.43 -16.10
CA ILE A 13 0.79 3.12 -17.30
C ILE A 13 -0.21 2.96 -18.46
N ARG A 14 -0.66 1.73 -18.70
CA ARG A 14 -1.66 1.44 -19.75
C ARG A 14 -2.96 2.21 -19.52
N ASN A 15 -3.48 2.19 -18.31
CA ASN A 15 -4.76 2.80 -17.99
C ASN A 15 -4.71 4.32 -18.16
N PHE A 16 -3.67 4.99 -17.63
CA PHE A 16 -3.51 6.44 -17.79
C PHE A 16 -3.21 6.83 -19.23
N ARG A 17 -2.45 6.03 -19.98
CA ARG A 17 -2.24 6.25 -21.41
C ARG A 17 -3.56 6.23 -22.19
N ILE A 18 -4.41 5.24 -21.94
CA ILE A 18 -5.72 5.14 -22.58
C ILE A 18 -6.61 6.31 -22.17
N ALA A 19 -6.62 6.69 -20.88
CA ALA A 19 -7.39 7.84 -20.40
C ALA A 19 -6.90 9.19 -20.97
N ALA A 20 -5.64 9.26 -21.41
CA ALA A 20 -5.07 10.40 -22.11
C ALA A 20 -5.22 10.31 -23.65
N ASP A 21 -6.00 9.35 -24.16
CA ASP A 21 -6.22 9.09 -25.58
C ASP A 21 -4.94 8.90 -26.41
N MET A 22 -3.88 8.35 -25.80
CA MET A 22 -2.61 8.11 -26.47
C MET A 22 -2.47 6.64 -26.91
N THR A 23 -1.86 6.41 -28.06
CA THR A 23 -1.34 5.10 -28.48
C THR A 23 -0.02 4.77 -27.77
N GLN A 24 0.38 3.50 -27.76
CA GLN A 24 1.71 3.10 -27.22
C GLN A 24 2.84 3.81 -27.96
N LYS A 25 2.69 4.02 -29.27
CA LYS A 25 3.64 4.74 -30.12
C LYS A 25 3.76 6.21 -29.72
N GLU A 26 2.64 6.92 -29.56
CA GLU A 26 2.66 8.34 -29.17
C GLU A 26 3.26 8.57 -27.78
N LEU A 27 2.94 7.71 -26.81
CA LEU A 27 3.57 7.79 -25.49
C LEU A 27 5.07 7.51 -25.59
N ALA A 28 5.48 6.53 -26.39
CA ALA A 28 6.88 6.21 -26.59
C ALA A 28 7.64 7.39 -27.23
N GLU A 29 7.08 8.01 -28.27
CA GLU A 29 7.65 9.19 -28.93
C GLU A 29 7.82 10.36 -27.97
N LYS A 30 6.80 10.67 -27.16
CA LYS A 30 6.87 11.72 -26.13
C LYS A 30 7.99 11.44 -25.11
N CYS A 31 8.11 10.19 -24.69
CA CYS A 31 9.12 9.77 -23.71
C CYS A 31 10.53 9.56 -24.31
N GLY A 32 10.72 9.66 -25.63
CA GLY A 32 11.99 9.31 -26.28
C GLY A 32 12.34 7.82 -26.17
N LEU A 33 11.34 6.94 -26.16
CA LEU A 33 11.47 5.48 -26.06
C LEU A 33 10.99 4.80 -27.34
N ASN A 34 11.30 3.52 -27.48
CA ASN A 34 10.69 2.67 -28.51
C ASN A 34 9.28 2.23 -28.09
N GLU A 35 8.36 2.10 -29.05
CA GLU A 35 7.00 1.57 -28.80
C GLU A 35 7.04 0.21 -28.10
N SER A 36 7.97 -0.66 -28.51
CA SER A 36 8.17 -1.98 -27.89
C SER A 36 8.60 -1.89 -26.42
N THR A 37 9.26 -0.81 -26.01
CA THR A 37 9.63 -0.57 -24.61
C THR A 37 8.38 -0.28 -23.77
N ILE A 38 7.51 0.66 -24.22
CA ILE A 38 6.23 0.94 -23.56
C ILE A 38 5.36 -0.32 -23.48
N ARG A 39 5.25 -1.07 -24.59
CA ARG A 39 4.50 -2.34 -24.63
C ARG A 39 5.03 -3.34 -23.60
N ASN A 40 6.34 -3.46 -23.44
CA ASN A 40 6.94 -4.39 -22.47
C ASN A 40 6.66 -3.96 -21.02
N TYR A 41 6.63 -2.66 -20.74
CA TYR A 41 6.20 -2.18 -19.42
C TYR A 41 4.72 -2.48 -19.17
N GLU A 42 3.84 -2.15 -20.11
CA GLU A 42 2.40 -2.39 -19.97
C GLU A 42 2.02 -3.87 -19.84
N LEU A 43 2.81 -4.76 -20.44
CA LEU A 43 2.65 -6.22 -20.30
C LEU A 43 3.28 -6.79 -19.03
N GLY A 44 4.05 -5.99 -18.28
CA GLY A 44 4.80 -6.44 -17.11
C GLY A 44 6.05 -7.28 -17.44
N ASN A 45 6.48 -7.33 -18.71
CA ASN A 45 7.68 -8.07 -19.13
C ASN A 45 8.97 -7.37 -18.69
N ARG A 46 8.91 -6.06 -18.44
CA ARG A 46 10.01 -5.23 -17.94
C ARG A 46 9.45 -4.25 -16.92
N TYR A 47 10.31 -3.77 -16.04
CA TYR A 47 9.99 -2.71 -15.10
C TYR A 47 10.77 -1.43 -15.49
N PRO A 48 10.14 -0.24 -15.56
CA PRO A 48 10.83 1.01 -15.82
C PRO A 48 11.66 1.45 -14.61
N ASP A 49 12.87 1.96 -14.82
CA ASP A 49 13.61 2.60 -13.72
C ASP A 49 12.93 3.91 -13.30
N GLU A 50 13.36 4.47 -12.16
CA GLU A 50 12.76 5.68 -11.57
C GLU A 50 12.73 6.86 -12.55
N ALA A 51 13.83 7.10 -13.27
CA ALA A 51 13.92 8.19 -14.23
C ALA A 51 12.97 8.00 -15.41
N THR A 52 12.87 6.76 -15.91
CA THR A 52 11.94 6.40 -17.00
C THR A 52 10.50 6.51 -16.54
N LEU A 53 10.17 6.04 -15.33
CA LEU A 53 8.83 6.10 -14.76
C LEU A 53 8.39 7.55 -14.51
N LEU A 54 9.29 8.39 -14.01
CA LEU A 54 9.05 9.83 -13.85
C LEU A 54 8.80 10.51 -15.20
N ASN A 55 9.57 10.16 -16.23
CA ASN A 55 9.37 10.68 -17.58
C ASN A 55 7.99 10.30 -18.14
N ILE A 56 7.59 9.03 -17.98
CA ILE A 56 6.26 8.54 -18.36
C ILE A 56 5.16 9.29 -17.59
N ALA A 57 5.30 9.42 -16.27
CA ALA A 57 4.33 10.13 -15.43
C ALA A 57 4.12 11.57 -15.90
N ASN A 58 5.21 12.30 -16.17
CA ASN A 58 5.17 13.68 -16.66
C ASN A 58 4.42 13.80 -17.99
N HIS A 59 4.67 12.89 -18.94
CA HIS A 59 4.00 12.91 -20.25
C HIS A 59 2.55 12.43 -20.22
N LEU A 60 2.17 11.65 -19.21
CA LEU A 60 0.79 11.30 -18.91
C LEU A 60 0.06 12.35 -18.06
N GLY A 61 0.77 13.38 -17.55
CA GLY A 61 0.19 14.42 -16.71
C GLY A 61 -0.23 13.93 -15.32
N VAL A 62 0.43 12.88 -14.80
CA VAL A 62 0.13 12.29 -13.48
C VAL A 62 1.33 12.38 -12.55
N SER A 63 1.07 12.26 -11.24
CA SER A 63 2.13 12.16 -10.23
C SER A 63 2.93 10.88 -10.43
N PHE A 64 4.25 10.94 -10.20
CA PHE A 64 5.11 9.75 -10.12
C PHE A 64 4.54 8.70 -9.16
N PHE A 65 4.04 9.14 -8.00
CA PHE A 65 3.46 8.28 -6.96
C PHE A 65 2.10 7.65 -7.34
N ALA A 66 1.45 8.16 -8.41
CA ALA A 66 0.27 7.51 -8.97
C ALA A 66 0.63 6.26 -9.79
N LEU A 67 1.89 6.13 -10.23
CA LEU A 67 2.38 4.98 -10.99
C LEU A 67 3.30 4.08 -10.17
N SER A 68 4.16 4.65 -9.32
CA SER A 68 5.17 3.91 -8.58
C SER A 68 4.57 2.90 -7.60
N ASP A 69 5.40 1.97 -7.16
CA ASP A 69 5.03 1.12 -6.03
C ASP A 69 4.88 1.96 -4.75
N PRO A 70 3.97 1.58 -3.84
CA PRO A 70 3.77 2.30 -2.59
C PRO A 70 4.99 2.28 -1.69
N ASP A 71 5.36 3.45 -1.19
CA ASP A 71 6.37 3.69 -0.16
C ASP A 71 5.77 4.61 0.93
N VAL A 72 5.44 4.07 2.10
CA VAL A 72 4.84 4.86 3.19
C VAL A 72 5.86 5.70 3.95
N ALA A 73 7.17 5.52 3.71
CA ALA A 73 8.22 6.40 4.23
C ALA A 73 8.31 7.71 3.44
N ASN A 74 7.68 7.81 2.27
CA ASN A 74 7.53 9.08 1.55
C ASN A 74 6.13 9.65 1.76
N ILE A 75 6.04 10.87 2.32
CA ILE A 75 4.76 11.51 2.67
C ILE A 75 3.76 11.61 1.50
N PHE A 76 4.25 11.82 0.27
CA PHE A 76 3.37 11.93 -0.91
C PHE A 76 2.83 10.56 -1.30
N SER A 77 3.70 9.54 -1.27
CA SER A 77 3.29 8.17 -1.53
C SER A 77 2.35 7.64 -0.44
N ALA A 78 2.59 7.97 0.83
CA ALA A 78 1.68 7.65 1.94
C ALA A 78 0.27 8.24 1.71
N LEU A 79 0.18 9.48 1.25
CA LEU A 79 -1.11 10.08 0.88
C LEU A 79 -1.75 9.38 -0.33
N HIS A 80 -0.97 9.00 -1.35
CA HIS A 80 -1.47 8.22 -2.47
C HIS A 80 -1.99 6.83 -2.06
N VAL A 81 -1.42 6.21 -1.03
CA VAL A 81 -1.97 4.97 -0.43
C VAL A 81 -3.35 5.23 0.17
N LEU A 82 -3.54 6.34 0.90
CA LEU A 82 -4.85 6.71 1.46
C LEU A 82 -5.89 6.95 0.37
N PHE A 83 -5.53 7.63 -0.74
CA PHE A 83 -6.43 7.76 -1.89
C PHE A 83 -6.83 6.39 -2.48
N ASN A 84 -5.87 5.48 -2.63
CA ASN A 84 -6.16 4.14 -3.13
C ASN A 84 -7.10 3.37 -2.18
N ILE A 85 -6.96 3.53 -0.87
CA ILE A 85 -7.83 2.93 0.15
C ILE A 85 -9.26 3.49 0.05
N GLU A 86 -9.42 4.81 -0.10
CA GLU A 86 -10.74 5.42 -0.34
C GLU A 86 -11.41 4.84 -1.58
N TRP A 87 -10.67 4.76 -2.69
CA TRP A 87 -11.19 4.25 -3.96
C TRP A 87 -11.55 2.76 -3.90
N ALA A 88 -10.74 1.97 -3.18
CA ALA A 88 -10.92 0.54 -3.07
C ALA A 88 -12.03 0.17 -2.09
N TYR A 89 -12.12 0.83 -0.94
CA TYR A 89 -12.93 0.38 0.20
C TYR A 89 -13.87 1.45 0.78
N GLY A 90 -13.78 2.70 0.34
CA GLY A 90 -14.63 3.79 0.82
C GLY A 90 -14.24 4.36 2.19
N LEU A 91 -13.06 4.02 2.71
CA LEU A 91 -12.49 4.62 3.93
C LEU A 91 -11.82 5.94 3.57
N ARG A 92 -12.35 7.06 4.07
CA ARG A 92 -11.86 8.40 3.74
C ARG A 92 -11.76 9.33 4.95
N PRO A 93 -10.94 10.39 4.91
CA PRO A 93 -10.90 11.40 5.96
C PRO A 93 -12.14 12.31 5.91
N THR A 94 -12.55 12.78 7.09
CA THR A 94 -13.48 13.89 7.29
C THR A 94 -13.01 14.74 8.48
N ILE A 95 -13.49 15.98 8.57
CA ILE A 95 -13.22 16.84 9.73
C ILE A 95 -14.39 16.70 10.71
N LYS A 96 -14.10 16.35 11.96
CA LYS A 96 -15.06 16.32 13.07
C LYS A 96 -14.36 16.89 14.30
N ASP A 97 -15.01 17.83 15.00
CA ASP A 97 -14.45 18.45 16.22
C ASP A 97 -13.04 19.06 16.03
N SER A 98 -12.78 19.61 14.83
CA SER A 98 -11.47 20.14 14.39
C SER A 98 -10.35 19.10 14.23
N GLU A 99 -10.68 17.82 14.31
CA GLU A 99 -9.76 16.71 14.10
C GLU A 99 -10.06 15.97 12.79
N VAL A 100 -9.03 15.40 12.20
CA VAL A 100 -9.17 14.52 11.03
C VAL A 100 -9.53 13.13 11.55
N VAL A 101 -10.70 12.64 11.15
CA VAL A 101 -11.16 11.28 11.48
C VAL A 101 -11.42 10.50 10.20
N LEU A 102 -11.11 9.21 10.21
CA LEU A 102 -11.44 8.31 9.12
C LEU A 102 -12.87 7.79 9.29
N LYS A 103 -13.62 7.70 8.19
CA LYS A 103 -14.95 7.08 8.17
C LYS A 103 -15.17 6.26 6.92
N PHE A 104 -16.03 5.25 7.03
CA PHE A 104 -16.54 4.51 5.88
C PHE A 104 -17.75 5.23 5.28
N GLU A 105 -17.71 5.46 3.97
CA GLU A 105 -18.84 5.91 3.17
C GLU A 105 -19.02 5.04 1.91
N ASN A 106 -20.05 5.35 1.12
CA ASN A 106 -20.20 4.75 -0.19
C ASN A 106 -18.97 5.04 -1.06
N ARG A 107 -18.48 4.02 -1.76
CA ARG A 107 -17.42 4.18 -2.76
C ARG A 107 -17.87 5.16 -3.84
N LEU A 108 -16.91 5.87 -4.42
CA LEU A 108 -17.14 6.75 -5.55
C LEU A 108 -17.77 5.97 -6.71
N SER A 109 -18.82 6.52 -7.32
CA SER A 109 -19.59 5.86 -8.38
C SER A 109 -18.79 5.54 -9.63
N CYS A 110 -17.67 6.24 -9.86
CA CYS A 110 -16.75 6.00 -10.97
C CYS A 110 -15.80 4.82 -10.74
N THR A 111 -15.79 4.21 -9.55
CA THR A 111 -14.90 3.10 -9.24
C THR A 111 -15.46 1.78 -9.77
N GLY A 112 -14.57 0.88 -10.20
CA GLY A 112 -14.96 -0.45 -10.68
C GLY A 112 -15.65 -1.32 -9.60
N PRO A 113 -16.33 -2.39 -10.02
CA PRO A 113 -17.02 -3.29 -9.09
C PRO A 113 -16.02 -3.88 -8.10
N ARG A 114 -16.48 -4.09 -6.86
CA ARG A 114 -15.77 -4.85 -5.83
C ARG A 114 -16.78 -5.75 -5.12
N PRO A 115 -16.43 -7.00 -4.78
CA PRO A 115 -17.30 -7.85 -3.99
C PRO A 115 -17.74 -7.16 -2.71
N GLN A 116 -19.04 -7.26 -2.38
CA GLN A 116 -19.56 -6.68 -1.13
C GLN A 116 -18.88 -7.30 0.09
N GLU A 117 -18.55 -8.59 0.01
CA GLU A 117 -17.81 -9.32 1.05
C GLU A 117 -16.44 -8.70 1.35
N ASP A 118 -15.67 -8.25 0.33
CA ASP A 118 -14.41 -7.55 0.55
C ASP A 118 -14.62 -6.25 1.33
N LEU A 119 -15.68 -5.51 1.01
CA LEU A 119 -15.99 -4.23 1.66
C LEU A 119 -16.37 -4.44 3.13
N ASP A 120 -17.20 -5.44 3.39
CA ASP A 120 -17.68 -5.75 4.72
C ASP A 120 -16.55 -6.36 5.58
N SER A 121 -15.72 -7.22 4.98
CA SER A 121 -14.54 -7.78 5.65
C SER A 121 -13.53 -6.71 5.99
N PHE A 122 -13.18 -5.80 5.07
CA PHE A 122 -12.23 -4.72 5.36
C PHE A 122 -12.75 -3.77 6.45
N LYS A 123 -14.06 -3.46 6.46
CA LYS A 123 -14.68 -2.70 7.57
C LYS A 123 -14.49 -3.39 8.91
N LYS A 124 -14.74 -4.70 8.99
CA LYS A 124 -14.51 -5.50 10.20
C LYS A 124 -13.04 -5.52 10.63
N MET A 125 -12.10 -5.57 9.69
CA MET A 125 -10.66 -5.52 9.99
C MET A 125 -10.25 -4.17 10.59
N VAL A 126 -10.77 -3.07 10.07
CA VAL A 126 -10.52 -1.73 10.63
C VAL A 126 -11.19 -1.58 12.00
N GLU A 127 -12.35 -2.19 12.23
CA GLU A 127 -12.99 -2.24 13.54
C GLU A 127 -12.18 -3.09 14.55
N TYR A 128 -11.65 -4.23 14.13
CA TYR A 128 -10.70 -5.03 14.92
C TYR A 128 -9.50 -4.18 15.34
N TRP A 129 -8.89 -3.45 14.39
CA TRP A 129 -7.76 -2.57 14.66
C TRP A 129 -8.09 -1.47 15.68
N ALA A 130 -9.28 -0.87 15.59
CA ALA A 130 -9.74 0.13 16.55
C ALA A 130 -9.87 -0.47 17.98
N ARG A 131 -10.55 -1.61 18.13
CA ARG A 131 -10.68 -2.29 19.43
C ARG A 131 -9.33 -2.71 20.01
N LEU A 132 -8.41 -3.14 19.15
CA LEU A 132 -7.06 -3.50 19.55
C LEU A 132 -6.27 -2.26 20.05
N ARG A 133 -6.49 -1.09 19.44
CA ARG A 133 -5.91 0.17 19.89
C ARG A 133 -6.51 0.63 21.22
N ASP A 134 -7.82 0.50 21.41
CA ASP A 134 -8.50 0.82 22.66
C ASP A 134 -7.91 0.00 23.83
N LYS A 135 -7.69 -1.32 23.65
CA LYS A 135 -7.02 -2.16 24.65
C LYS A 135 -5.63 -1.66 25.05
N LEU A 136 -4.86 -1.12 24.11
CA LEU A 136 -3.55 -0.54 24.38
C LEU A 136 -3.68 0.77 25.17
N ASP A 137 -4.64 1.63 24.80
CA ASP A 137 -4.88 2.91 25.48
C ASP A 137 -5.43 2.71 26.92
N ASP A 138 -6.25 1.67 27.12
CA ASP A 138 -6.77 1.27 28.44
C ASP A 138 -5.74 0.52 29.30
N GLY A 139 -4.59 0.15 28.71
CA GLY A 139 -3.50 -0.55 29.40
C GLY A 139 -3.75 -2.05 29.63
N GLU A 140 -4.72 -2.66 28.94
CA GLU A 140 -4.98 -4.10 28.97
C GLU A 140 -3.87 -4.92 28.29
N ILE A 141 -3.19 -4.32 27.31
CA ILE A 141 -2.07 -4.92 26.58
C ILE A 141 -0.89 -3.94 26.52
N THR A 142 0.33 -4.45 26.39
CA THR A 142 1.52 -3.62 26.23
C THR A 142 1.74 -3.20 24.76
N GLU A 143 2.57 -2.18 24.51
CA GLU A 143 3.01 -1.81 23.15
C GLU A 143 3.64 -3.00 22.41
N SER A 144 4.39 -3.83 23.14
CA SER A 144 4.98 -5.06 22.61
C SER A 144 3.92 -6.08 22.18
N ASP A 145 2.82 -6.22 22.93
CA ASP A 145 1.73 -7.13 22.59
C ASP A 145 0.93 -6.61 21.39
N TYR A 146 0.66 -5.30 21.35
CA TYR A 146 0.02 -4.64 20.22
C TYR A 146 0.81 -4.86 18.93
N TYR A 147 2.12 -4.60 18.95
CA TYR A 147 2.99 -4.82 17.80
C TYR A 147 3.05 -6.29 17.36
N LYS A 148 3.15 -7.23 18.31
CA LYS A 148 3.11 -8.67 18.01
C LYS A 148 1.82 -9.06 17.27
N LYS A 149 0.69 -8.43 17.63
CA LYS A 149 -0.59 -8.62 16.92
C LYS A 149 -0.57 -8.02 15.52
N GLU A 150 -0.03 -6.81 15.33
CA GLU A 150 0.10 -6.18 14.00
C GLU A 150 0.89 -7.04 13.01
N ILE A 151 2.06 -7.56 13.40
CA ILE A 151 2.92 -8.33 12.48
C ILE A 151 2.44 -9.76 12.22
N ARG A 152 1.59 -10.29 13.10
CA ARG A 152 0.99 -11.62 12.95
C ARG A 152 -0.34 -11.57 12.22
N PHE A 153 -0.84 -10.39 11.88
CA PHE A 153 -2.13 -10.21 11.22
C PHE A 153 -1.99 -10.13 9.69
N PRO A 154 -2.85 -10.83 8.92
CA PRO A 154 -3.67 -11.94 9.36
C PRO A 154 -2.78 -13.13 9.74
N ALA A 155 -3.26 -14.01 10.62
CA ALA A 155 -2.54 -15.24 10.90
C ALA A 155 -2.34 -16.00 9.57
N ASN A 156 -1.09 -16.32 9.22
CA ASN A 156 -0.80 -17.06 8.00
C ASN A 156 -1.66 -18.34 7.97
N PRO A 157 -2.48 -18.57 6.93
CA PRO A 157 -3.31 -19.76 6.89
C PRO A 157 -2.43 -21.01 6.92
N ILE A 158 -2.73 -21.96 7.81
CA ILE A 158 -2.13 -23.30 7.77
C ILE A 158 -2.70 -24.09 6.57
N ASP A 159 -3.88 -23.70 6.10
CA ASP A 159 -4.60 -24.34 5.00
C ASP A 159 -5.16 -23.30 4.03
N SER A 160 -5.51 -23.72 2.82
CA SER A 160 -5.90 -22.87 1.67
C SER A 160 -7.22 -22.07 1.83
N ASP A 161 -7.71 -21.86 3.04
CA ASP A 161 -8.97 -21.17 3.29
C ASP A 161 -8.87 -19.69 2.91
N THR A 162 -9.60 -19.32 1.86
CA THR A 162 -9.66 -17.96 1.29
C THR A 162 -10.60 -17.02 2.06
N SER A 163 -11.15 -17.47 3.20
CA SER A 163 -12.06 -16.71 4.06
C SER A 163 -11.33 -15.58 4.81
N TYR A 164 -11.73 -14.33 4.55
CA TYR A 164 -11.28 -13.12 5.26
C TYR A 164 -11.92 -12.97 6.67
N SER A 165 -12.08 -14.05 7.43
CA SER A 165 -12.76 -13.99 8.73
C SER A 165 -11.84 -13.45 9.83
N VAL A 166 -12.22 -12.32 10.42
CA VAL A 166 -11.60 -11.76 11.62
C VAL A 166 -12.62 -11.74 12.76
N SER A 167 -12.26 -12.30 13.91
CA SER A 167 -13.07 -12.22 15.13
C SER A 167 -12.94 -10.83 15.76
N LEU A 168 -14.06 -10.24 16.17
CA LEU A 168 -14.07 -9.02 16.97
C LEU A 168 -13.99 -9.30 18.48
N ASP A 169 -14.03 -10.59 18.86
CA ASP A 169 -13.70 -11.03 20.20
C ASP A 169 -12.19 -11.25 20.29
N LEU A 170 -11.53 -10.35 21.00
CA LEU A 170 -10.08 -10.34 21.17
C LEU A 170 -9.59 -11.30 22.26
N ALA A 171 -10.50 -12.04 22.92
CA ALA A 171 -10.15 -13.02 23.95
C ALA A 171 -9.56 -14.32 23.36
N ASP A 172 -9.92 -14.68 22.13
CA ASP A 172 -9.45 -15.90 21.47
C ASP A 172 -8.03 -15.77 20.88
N ASP A 173 -7.58 -14.53 20.59
CA ASP A 173 -6.21 -14.25 20.12
C ASP A 173 -5.14 -14.60 21.17
N ASP A 174 -5.53 -14.68 22.45
CA ASP A 174 -4.63 -15.05 23.54
C ASP A 174 -4.34 -16.58 23.57
N GLN A 175 -5.15 -17.41 22.91
CA GLN A 175 -4.97 -18.88 22.89
C GLN A 175 -4.05 -19.40 21.79
N MET A 176 -3.73 -18.61 20.75
CA MET A 176 -2.72 -18.97 19.74
C MET A 176 -1.28 -18.60 20.15
N MET A 177 -1.08 -18.14 21.39
CA MET A 177 0.20 -17.66 21.92
C MET A 177 1.13 -18.79 22.41
N VAL A 178 1.21 -19.91 21.69
CA VAL A 178 2.18 -20.98 21.99
C VAL A 178 3.00 -21.33 20.76
N GLN A 179 4.02 -20.50 20.48
CA GLN A 179 5.35 -20.96 20.06
C GLN A 179 6.36 -19.84 20.35
N GLU A 180 7.39 -20.16 21.13
CA GLU A 180 8.44 -19.25 21.64
C GLU A 180 9.36 -18.67 20.54
N MET A 181 10.12 -17.63 20.95
CA MET A 181 11.18 -16.83 20.27
C MET A 181 10.62 -15.58 19.55
N ILE A 182 10.93 -14.33 19.96
CA ILE A 182 12.23 -13.71 20.30
C ILE A 182 12.09 -12.86 21.58
N GLU A 183 13.11 -12.89 22.44
CA GLU A 183 13.17 -12.13 23.70
C GLU A 183 13.01 -10.61 23.49
N ASN A 184 12.25 -10.00 24.40
CA ASN A 184 11.60 -8.68 24.26
C ASN A 184 12.53 -7.45 24.07
N GLU A 185 13.85 -7.56 24.22
CA GLU A 185 14.77 -6.40 24.15
C GLU A 185 15.36 -6.17 22.74
N GLU A 186 15.69 -7.25 22.01
CA GLU A 186 16.25 -7.14 20.66
C GLU A 186 15.20 -6.74 19.63
N VAL A 187 13.96 -7.23 19.79
CA VAL A 187 12.81 -6.84 18.96
C VAL A 187 12.56 -5.34 19.14
N ALA A 188 12.32 -4.86 20.37
CA ALA A 188 12.08 -3.44 20.63
C ALA A 188 13.17 -2.50 20.09
N LYS A 189 14.43 -2.95 20.05
CA LYS A 189 15.55 -2.21 19.46
C LYS A 189 15.54 -2.23 17.93
N ALA A 190 15.24 -3.37 17.30
CA ALA A 190 15.07 -3.48 15.84
C ALA A 190 13.82 -2.71 15.34
N LEU A 191 12.81 -2.51 16.19
CA LEU A 191 11.57 -1.80 15.87
C LEU A 191 11.68 -0.28 15.83
N LYS A 192 12.68 0.31 16.50
CA LYS A 192 13.00 1.73 16.32
C LYS A 192 13.38 2.07 14.87
N ASP A 193 13.75 1.05 14.09
CA ASP A 193 14.13 1.14 12.68
C ASP A 193 13.04 0.62 11.73
N LEU A 194 11.76 0.54 12.13
CA LEU A 194 10.64 0.22 11.19
C LEU A 194 10.62 1.16 9.97
N PHE A 195 11.15 2.38 10.15
CA PHE A 195 11.48 3.32 9.09
C PHE A 195 12.92 3.81 9.33
N PRO A 196 13.95 3.09 8.85
CA PRO A 196 15.34 3.45 9.14
C PRO A 196 15.63 4.80 8.49
N ASP A 197 15.74 5.83 9.32
CA ASP A 197 15.92 7.25 9.00
C ASP A 197 15.17 7.75 7.75
N PHE A 198 14.15 8.60 7.97
CA PHE A 198 13.64 9.62 7.02
C PHE A 198 14.72 10.65 6.59
N SER A 199 15.99 10.25 6.59
CA SER A 199 17.03 10.96 5.87
C SER A 199 16.68 10.80 4.38
N TYR A 200 15.99 11.81 3.84
CA TYR A 200 16.09 12.14 2.44
C TYR A 200 17.59 12.31 2.15
N VAL A 201 18.27 11.20 1.81
CA VAL A 201 19.68 11.21 1.48
C VAL A 201 19.78 12.02 0.20
N LYS A 202 20.04 13.31 0.38
CA LYS A 202 20.77 14.14 -0.57
C LYS A 202 21.94 13.27 -1.02
N ARG A 203 21.80 12.61 -2.17
CA ARG A 203 22.95 12.09 -2.90
C ARG A 203 23.81 13.30 -3.21
N LYS A 204 24.79 13.59 -2.33
CA LYS A 204 25.88 14.49 -2.63
C LYS A 204 26.50 13.94 -3.91
N ARG A 205 26.33 14.65 -5.02
CA ARG A 205 27.09 14.40 -6.25
C ARG A 205 28.57 14.40 -5.85
N LYS A 206 29.28 13.29 -6.08
CA LYS A 206 30.74 13.32 -6.03
C LYS A 206 31.21 14.35 -7.06
N PRO A 207 32.13 15.27 -6.72
CA PRO A 207 32.71 16.14 -7.72
C PRO A 207 33.44 15.29 -8.76
N LYS A 208 33.31 15.64 -10.05
CA LYS A 208 34.13 15.07 -11.11
C LYS A 208 35.59 15.36 -10.75
N LYS A 209 36.41 14.31 -10.69
CA LYS A 209 37.87 14.49 -10.71
C LYS A 209 38.24 15.06 -12.08
N GLU A 210 39.04 16.13 -12.06
CA GLU A 210 39.81 16.61 -13.21
C GLU A 210 40.81 15.55 -13.68
#